data_AF-A0A7S4VJY1-F1
#
_entry.id   AF-A0A7S4VJY1-F1
#
_cell.length_a   1.000
_cell.length_b   1.000
_cell.length_c   1.000
_cell.angle_alpha   90.00
_cell.angle_beta   90.00
_cell.angle_gamma   90.00
#
_symmetry.space_group_name_H-M   'P 1'
#
loop_
_entity.id
_entity.type
_entity.pdbx_description
1 polymer ?
#
loop_
_entity_poly.entity_id
_entity_poly.type
_entity_poly.pdbx_seq_one_letter_code
_entity_poly.pdbx_strand_id
1 'polypeptide(L)'
;MGGDFYYTATAAGSVPFPGIPFLKNNGIRLMGFANAGTVSSLNGGNIPLQSILKSTRVSVGGGITMGLGVGRLEATYAIPIRYGPRDARKNAQFGLGFNMG
;
A
#
# COMPACT_ATOMS: atom_id res chain seq x y z
N MET A 1 9.57 -13.74 10.56
CA MET A 1 10.02 -12.91 11.70
C MET A 1 9.00 -11.81 11.88
N GLY A 2 8.11 -11.98 12.86
CA GLY A 2 7.13 -10.98 13.29
C GLY A 2 7.62 -10.29 14.57
N GLY A 3 7.09 -9.11 14.84
CA GLY A 3 7.33 -8.36 16.08
C GLY A 3 6.05 -8.27 16.91
N ASP A 4 6.20 -8.00 18.19
CA ASP A 4 5.11 -7.98 19.16
C ASP A 4 4.21 -6.74 19.01
N PHE A 5 4.76 -5.66 18.47
CA PHE A 5 4.03 -4.44 18.17
C PHE A 5 4.12 -4.10 16.69
N TYR A 6 2.96 -3.84 16.08
CA TYR A 6 2.88 -3.32 14.72
C TYR A 6 1.95 -2.13 14.67
N TYR A 7 2.30 -1.15 13.84
CA TYR A 7 1.36 -0.12 13.42
C TYR A 7 1.46 0.08 11.93
N THR A 8 0.31 0.34 11.32
CA THR A 8 0.20 0.67 9.90
C THR A 8 -0.77 1.82 9.74
N ALA A 9 -0.39 2.79 8.92
CA ALA A 9 -1.19 3.92 8.51
C ALA A 9 -1.20 3.95 6.98
N THR A 10 -2.38 3.93 6.39
CA THR A 10 -2.58 3.96 4.94
C THR A 10 -3.51 5.11 4.60
N ALA A 11 -3.04 6.01 3.75
CA ALA A 11 -3.85 7.02 3.09
C ALA A 11 -3.99 6.61 1.63
N ALA A 12 -5.21 6.35 1.16
CA ALA A 12 -5.47 5.98 -0.22
C ALA A 12 -6.61 6.84 -0.78
N GLY A 13 -6.41 7.32 -2.00
CA GLY A 13 -7.39 8.08 -2.77
C GLY A 13 -7.59 7.43 -4.15
N SER A 14 -8.79 7.53 -4.69
CA SER A 14 -9.06 7.07 -6.05
C SER A 14 -9.87 8.11 -6.81
N VAL A 15 -9.54 8.29 -8.09
CA VAL A 15 -10.26 9.17 -8.99
C VAL A 15 -10.62 8.42 -10.28
N PRO A 16 -11.76 8.71 -10.90
CA PRO A 16 -12.05 8.19 -12.23
C PRO A 16 -10.97 8.65 -13.22
N PHE A 17 -10.62 7.81 -14.19
CA PHE A 17 -9.56 8.14 -15.15
C PHE A 17 -9.90 9.43 -15.92
N PRO A 18 -9.09 10.51 -15.79
CA PRO A 18 -9.38 11.78 -16.44
C PRO A 18 -9.04 11.70 -17.94
N GLY A 19 -9.92 12.24 -18.79
CA GLY A 19 -9.63 12.47 -20.21
C GLY A 19 -9.94 11.34 -21.19
N ILE A 20 -10.26 10.11 -20.74
CA ILE A 20 -10.58 8.99 -21.64
C ILE A 20 -11.93 8.36 -21.26
N PRO A 21 -13.05 8.75 -21.93
CA PRO A 21 -14.40 8.28 -21.62
C PRO A 21 -14.55 6.76 -21.68
N PHE A 22 -13.82 6.09 -22.58
CA PHE A 22 -13.82 4.63 -22.69
C PHE A 22 -13.29 3.93 -21.43
N LEU A 23 -12.20 4.44 -20.84
CA LEU A 23 -11.62 3.87 -19.60
C LEU A 23 -12.54 4.14 -18.41
N LYS A 24 -13.15 5.32 -18.35
CA LYS A 24 -14.14 5.67 -17.32
C LYS A 24 -15.38 4.76 -17.38
N ASN A 25 -15.90 4.48 -18.57
CA ASN A 25 -17.06 3.62 -18.77
C ASN A 25 -16.77 2.14 -18.48
N ASN A 26 -15.52 1.70 -18.67
CA ASN A 26 -15.06 0.36 -18.29
C ASN A 26 -14.75 0.21 -16.79
N GLY A 27 -15.12 1.18 -15.96
CA GLY A 27 -14.92 1.11 -14.50
C GLY A 27 -13.45 1.21 -14.07
N ILE A 28 -12.58 1.73 -14.93
CA ILE A 28 -11.16 1.91 -14.63
C ILE A 28 -10.97 3.18 -13.81
N ARG A 29 -10.28 3.03 -12.68
CA ARG A 29 -9.98 4.11 -11.72
C ARG A 29 -8.49 4.25 -11.50
N LEU A 30 -8.02 5.49 -11.43
CA LEU A 30 -6.69 5.79 -10.93
C LEU A 30 -6.72 5.78 -9.41
N MET A 31 -5.65 5.26 -8.83
CA MET A 31 -5.47 5.12 -7.40
C MET A 31 -4.14 5.76 -7.01
N GLY A 32 -4.13 6.48 -5.91
CA GLY A 32 -2.90 6.90 -5.23
C GLY A 32 -2.95 6.38 -3.80
N PHE A 33 -1.83 5.91 -3.28
CA PHE A 33 -1.72 5.49 -1.89
C PHE A 33 -0.38 5.91 -1.29
N ALA A 34 -0.41 6.18 0.01
CA ALA A 34 0.73 6.41 0.85
C ALA A 34 0.59 5.51 2.07
N ASN A 35 1.53 4.60 2.24
CA ASN A 35 1.59 3.69 3.37
C ASN A 35 2.78 4.05 4.26
N ALA A 36 2.56 4.02 5.57
CA ALA A 36 3.60 4.14 6.57
C ALA A 36 3.37 3.09 7.65
N GLY A 37 4.43 2.41 8.08
CA GLY A 37 4.30 1.41 9.13
C GLY A 37 5.63 0.96 9.69
N THR A 38 5.57 0.35 10.87
CA THR A 38 6.72 -0.35 11.45
C THR A 38 6.26 -1.60 12.18
N VAL A 39 7.18 -2.53 12.31
CA VAL A 39 7.05 -3.70 13.19
C VAL A 39 8.24 -3.67 14.12
N SER A 40 7.99 -3.72 15.42
CA SER A 40 9.02 -3.71 16.47
C SER A 40 8.73 -4.81 17.49
N SER A 41 9.79 -5.44 18.00
CA SER A 41 9.70 -6.40 19.10
C SER A 41 9.84 -5.68 20.44
N LEU A 42 9.08 -6.13 21.44
CA LEU A 42 9.07 -5.59 22.81
C LEU A 42 10.17 -6.29 23.62
N ASN A 43 11.44 -5.91 23.42
CA ASN A 43 12.51 -6.38 24.30
C ASN A 43 12.46 -5.62 25.65
N GLY A 44 11.76 -6.18 26.64
CA GLY A 44 11.80 -5.69 28.03
C GLY A 44 10.81 -4.56 28.38
N GLY A 45 9.74 -4.39 27.61
CA GLY A 45 8.56 -3.59 28.02
C GLY A 45 8.62 -2.07 27.76
N ASN A 46 9.76 -1.50 27.38
CA ASN A 46 9.86 -0.06 27.09
C ASN A 46 10.49 0.20 25.72
N ILE A 47 9.68 0.54 24.71
CA ILE A 47 10.17 0.94 23.39
C ILE A 47 10.09 2.47 23.30
N PRO A 48 11.22 3.18 23.21
CA PRO A 48 11.19 4.62 23.02
C PRO A 48 10.52 4.96 21.69
N LEU A 49 9.54 5.88 21.73
CA LEU A 49 8.78 6.34 20.55
C LEU A 49 9.68 6.82 19.41
N GLN A 50 10.86 7.37 19.73
CA GLN A 50 11.85 7.77 18.72
C GLN A 50 12.44 6.58 17.93
N SER A 51 12.61 5.41 18.55
CA SER A 51 13.05 4.21 17.84
C SER A 51 11.95 3.67 16.92
N ILE A 52 10.69 3.78 17.35
CA ILE A 52 9.51 3.45 16.53
C ILE A 52 9.45 4.36 15.30
N LEU A 53 9.58 5.69 15.49
CA LEU A 53 9.60 6.69 14.43
C LEU A 53 10.82 6.57 13.49
N LYS A 54 11.97 6.13 14.01
CA LYS A 54 13.17 5.89 13.20
C LYS A 54 13.08 4.60 12.38
N SER A 55 12.38 3.60 12.87
CA SER A 55 12.16 2.34 12.16
C SER A 55 10.99 2.40 11.18
N THR A 56 10.17 3.45 11.22
CA THR A 56 9.04 3.65 10.31
C THR A 56 9.50 3.61 8.85
N ARG A 57 8.87 2.73 8.09
CA ARG A 57 9.03 2.63 6.64
C ARG A 57 7.86 3.33 5.98
N VAL A 58 8.14 3.99 4.87
CA VAL A 58 7.15 4.78 4.14
C VAL A 58 7.26 4.45 2.66
N SER A 59 6.12 4.20 2.02
CA SER A 59 6.01 3.97 0.59
C SER A 59 4.87 4.79 0.04
N VAL A 60 5.08 5.41 -1.12
CA VAL A 60 4.02 6.05 -1.89
C VAL A 60 3.89 5.36 -3.21
N GLY A 61 2.68 5.24 -3.73
CA GLY A 61 2.45 4.54 -4.97
C GLY A 61 1.21 5.04 -5.66
N GLY A 62 1.16 4.74 -6.94
CA GLY A 62 0.00 4.96 -7.79
C GLY A 62 -0.37 3.66 -8.46
N GLY A 63 -1.62 3.52 -8.85
CA GLY A 63 -2.08 2.32 -9.54
C GLY A 63 -3.34 2.56 -10.33
N ILE A 64 -3.73 1.51 -11.03
CA ILE A 64 -4.97 1.44 -11.77
C ILE A 64 -5.77 0.29 -11.18
N THR A 65 -7.03 0.55 -10.89
CA THR A 65 -8.01 -0.47 -10.55
C THR A 65 -8.99 -0.63 -11.68
N MET A 66 -9.38 -1.85 -11.97
CA MET A 66 -10.46 -2.19 -12.88
C MET A 66 -11.42 -3.13 -12.16
N GLY A 67 -12.69 -2.73 -12.07
CA GLY A 67 -13.76 -3.62 -11.62
C GLY A 67 -14.11 -4.62 -12.72
N LEU A 68 -13.94 -5.91 -12.45
CA LEU A 68 -14.51 -6.99 -13.23
C LEU A 68 -15.86 -7.38 -12.60
N GLY A 69 -16.82 -7.87 -13.39
CA GLY A 69 -18.11 -8.34 -12.84
C GLY A 69 -17.99 -9.41 -11.74
N VAL A 70 -16.85 -10.11 -11.67
CA VAL A 70 -16.54 -11.18 -10.70
C VAL A 70 -15.47 -10.79 -9.66
N GLY A 71 -14.93 -9.57 -9.71
CA GLY A 71 -13.81 -9.18 -8.85
C GLY A 71 -13.17 -7.85 -9.23
N ARG A 72 -11.98 -7.60 -8.71
CA ARG A 72 -11.26 -6.35 -8.90
C ARG A 72 -9.81 -6.64 -9.22
N LEU A 73 -9.36 -6.12 -10.35
CA LEU A 73 -7.96 -6.12 -10.74
C LEU A 73 -7.31 -4.81 -10.30
N GLU A 74 -6.14 -4.92 -9.68
CA GLU A 74 -5.34 -3.79 -9.25
C GLU A 74 -3.92 -3.96 -9.78
N ALA A 75 -3.43 -2.96 -10.50
CA ALA A 75 -2.03 -2.86 -10.87
C ALA A 75 -1.46 -1.64 -10.15
N THR A 76 -0.59 -1.86 -9.17
CA THR A 76 -0.02 -0.82 -8.34
C THR A 76 1.49 -0.73 -8.54
N TYR A 77 1.98 0.48 -8.58
CA TYR A 77 3.40 0.80 -8.61
C TYR A 77 3.74 1.63 -7.38
N ALA A 78 4.50 1.05 -6.46
CA ALA A 78 4.93 1.66 -5.22
C ALA A 78 6.41 2.00 -5.27
N ILE A 79 6.74 3.22 -4.88
CA ILE A 79 8.10 3.70 -4.65
C ILE A 79 8.31 3.79 -3.13
N PRO A 80 9.20 2.95 -2.56
CA PRO A 80 9.54 3.07 -1.16
C PRO A 80 10.37 4.34 -0.94
N ILE A 81 9.84 5.28 -0.17
CA ILE A 81 10.55 6.50 0.23
C ILE A 81 11.57 6.17 1.33
N ARG A 82 11.17 5.35 2.29
CA ARG A 82 11.99 4.96 3.45
C ARG A 82 11.93 3.45 3.65
N TYR A 83 13.08 2.80 3.49
CA TYR A 83 13.24 1.35 3.58
C TYR A 83 14.45 0.99 4.44
N GLY A 84 14.41 -0.19 5.05
CA GLY A 84 15.53 -0.79 5.77
C GLY A 84 16.50 -1.55 4.83
N PRO A 85 17.74 -1.80 5.27
CA PRO A 85 18.78 -2.45 4.46
C PRO A 85 18.51 -3.92 4.08
N ARG A 86 17.48 -4.55 4.65
CA ARG A 86 17.05 -5.93 4.33
C ARG A 86 15.64 -6.01 3.75
N ASP A 87 15.12 -4.90 3.23
CA ASP A 87 13.75 -4.84 2.73
C ASP A 87 13.66 -5.31 1.28
N ALA A 88 12.77 -6.27 1.04
CA ALA A 88 12.45 -6.71 -0.31
C ALA A 88 11.74 -5.57 -1.05
N ARG A 89 12.41 -5.01 -2.06
CA ARG A 89 11.83 -3.99 -2.93
C ARG A 89 11.03 -4.66 -4.04
N LYS A 90 9.71 -4.46 -4.03
CA LYS A 90 8.84 -4.82 -5.14
C LYS A 90 8.09 -3.57 -5.57
N ASN A 91 8.59 -2.95 -6.63
CA ASN A 91 8.05 -1.67 -7.08
C ASN A 91 6.73 -1.84 -7.83
N ALA A 92 6.54 -2.97 -8.53
CA ALA A 92 5.27 -3.31 -9.18
C ALA A 92 4.60 -4.45 -8.44
N GLN A 93 3.31 -4.28 -8.16
CA GLN A 93 2.46 -5.28 -7.54
C GLN A 93 1.16 -5.40 -8.33
N PHE A 94 0.77 -6.65 -8.59
CA PHE A 94 -0.53 -6.97 -9.15
C PHE A 94 -1.38 -7.59 -8.05
N GLY A 95 -2.54 -7.00 -7.80
CA GLY A 95 -3.55 -7.45 -6.87
C GLY A 95 -4.76 -7.95 -7.63
N LEU A 96 -5.32 -9.06 -7.18
CA LEU A 96 -6.58 -9.57 -7.69
C LEU A 96 -7.47 -9.86 -6.49
N GLY A 97 -8.46 -9.01 -6.30
CA GLY A 97 -9.47 -9.16 -5.26
C GLY A 97 -10.68 -9.87 -5.84
N PHE A 98 -11.07 -10.99 -5.26
CA PHE A 98 -12.35 -11.61 -5.57
C PHE A 98 -13.37 -11.12 -4.56
N ASN A 99 -14.52 -10.66 -5.05
CA ASN A 99 -15.68 -10.45 -4.21
C ASN A 99 -16.68 -11.56 -4.58
N MET A 100 -16.64 -12.63 -3.81
CA MET A 100 -17.69 -13.64 -3.81
C MET A 100 -18.60 -13.23 -2.66
N GLY A 101 -19.86 -12.91 -2.98
CA GLY A 101 -20.85 -12.44 -2.01
C GLY A 101 -20.99 -13.34 -0.79
#